data_AF-A0A1D3TZL5-F1
#
_entry.id   AF-A0A1D3TZL5-F1
#
_cell.length_a   1.000
_cell.length_b   1.000
_cell.length_c   1.000
_cell.angle_alpha   90.00
_cell.angle_beta   90.00
_cell.angle_gamma   90.00
#
_symmetry.space_group_name_H-M   'P 1'
#
loop_
_entity.id
_entity.type
_entity.pdbx_description
1 polymer ?
#
loop_
_entity_poly.entity_id
_entity_poly.type
_entity_poly.pdbx_seq_one_letter_code
_entity_poly.pdbx_strand_id
1 'polypeptide(L)'
;MAIINHFDKRSGNTYVYESISYWDKEKQQPRSNRTLIGKIDKETGKVVPTDGRGKKRNQVASDKKSKQGPVPIESVKRRFYGATYLFDEISDKLGVTTDLKTCFPDTYKQILSVAYYMILEDHSPLSRFERWDDIHKHPYGKNISSQRSSELFASITEEQKNKYFSLQGRRHA
;
A
#
# COMPACT_ATOMS: atom_id res chain seq x y z
N MET A 1 -45.80 17.71 21.44
CA MET A 1 -44.45 17.74 22.03
C MET A 1 -44.43 18.87 23.06
N ALA A 2 -43.75 18.70 24.19
CA ALA A 2 -43.68 19.70 25.25
C ALA A 2 -42.24 19.88 25.75
N ILE A 3 -41.84 21.11 26.06
CA ILE A 3 -40.54 21.39 26.67
C ILE A 3 -40.70 21.33 28.19
N ILE A 4 -39.85 20.54 28.85
CA ILE A 4 -39.87 20.33 30.30
C ILE A 4 -38.55 20.81 30.90
N ASN A 5 -38.64 21.70 31.87
CA ASN A 5 -37.50 22.15 32.66
C ASN A 5 -37.39 21.31 33.93
N HIS A 6 -36.20 20.74 34.16
CA HIS A 6 -35.92 19.93 35.34
C HIS A 6 -34.72 20.50 36.09
N PHE A 7 -34.97 20.97 37.31
CA PHE A 7 -33.92 21.48 38.19
C PHE A 7 -33.22 20.33 38.92
N ASP A 8 -31.92 20.17 38.67
CA ASP A 8 -31.08 19.21 39.38
C ASP A 8 -30.46 19.86 40.62
N LYS A 9 -30.90 19.43 41.81
CA LYS A 9 -30.41 19.94 43.09
C LYS A 9 -28.93 19.64 43.35
N ARG A 10 -28.35 18.61 42.73
CA ARG A 10 -26.95 18.21 42.95
C ARG A 10 -25.98 19.12 42.21
N SER A 11 -26.27 19.40 40.94
CA SER A 11 -25.45 20.28 40.10
C SER A 11 -25.89 21.74 40.15
N GLY A 12 -27.06 22.03 40.72
CA GLY A 12 -27.66 23.36 40.78
C GLY A 12 -28.05 23.91 39.40
N ASN A 13 -28.16 23.05 38.38
CA ASN A 13 -28.44 23.42 36.99
C ASN A 13 -29.87 23.04 36.60
N THR A 14 -30.49 23.85 35.73
CA THR A 14 -31.79 23.53 35.12
C THR A 14 -31.57 22.93 33.73
N TYR A 15 -31.97 21.67 33.57
CA TYR A 15 -31.89 20.96 32.29
C TYR A 15 -33.21 21.07 31.53
N VAL A 16 -33.11 21.21 30.21
CA VAL A 16 -34.26 21.37 29.30
C VAL A 16 -34.41 20.10 28.49
N TYR A 17 -35.59 19.49 28.57
CA TYR A 17 -35.93 18.24 27.88
C TYR A 17 -37.05 18.47 26.89
N GLU A 18 -36.94 17.85 25.72
CA GLU A 18 -38.06 17.62 24.82
C GLU A 18 -38.82 16.39 25.27
N SER A 19 -40.13 16.51 25.49
CA SER A 19 -40.99 15.40 25.91
C SER A 19 -41.99 15.05 24.82
N ILE A 20 -41.96 13.80 24.39
CA ILE A 20 -42.86 13.23 23.38
C ILE A 20 -43.70 12.15 24.06
N SER A 21 -45.01 12.39 24.19
CA SER A 21 -45.95 11.42 24.75
C SER A 21 -46.33 10.35 23.72
N TYR A 22 -46.45 9.10 24.17
CA TYR A 22 -46.87 7.96 23.36
C TYR A 22 -47.75 7.02 24.20
N TRP A 23 -48.60 6.25 23.53
CA TRP A 23 -49.41 5.21 24.20
C TRP A 23 -48.60 3.91 24.30
N ASP A 24 -48.37 3.44 25.51
CA ASP A 24 -47.70 2.15 25.75
C ASP A 24 -48.73 1.02 25.65
N LYS A 25 -48.66 0.22 24.58
CA LYS A 25 -49.63 -0.86 24.29
C LYS A 25 -49.55 -2.02 25.27
N GLU A 26 -48.36 -2.32 25.80
CA GLU A 26 -48.17 -3.41 26.76
C GLU A 26 -48.73 -3.04 28.13
N LYS A 27 -48.48 -1.79 28.55
CA LYS A 27 -48.90 -1.29 29.87
C LYS A 27 -50.24 -0.58 29.87
N GLN A 28 -50.89 -0.48 28.70
CA GLN A 28 -52.18 0.17 28.46
C GLN A 28 -52.32 1.54 29.13
N GLN A 29 -51.29 2.38 29.04
CA GLN A 29 -51.27 3.70 29.67
C GLN A 29 -50.45 4.72 28.85
N PRO A 30 -50.74 6.02 28.96
CA PRO A 30 -49.92 7.06 28.32
C PRO A 30 -48.55 7.16 29.01
N ARG A 31 -47.48 7.23 28.22
CA ARG A 31 -46.10 7.45 28.68
C ARG A 31 -45.42 8.55 27.88
N SER A 32 -44.22 8.95 28.28
CA SER A 32 -43.44 9.99 27.57
C SER A 32 -41.95 9.67 27.51
N ASN A 33 -41.35 9.85 26.34
CA ASN A 33 -39.89 9.84 26.16
C ASN A 33 -39.36 11.26 26.31
N ARG A 34 -38.27 11.41 27.08
CA ARG A 34 -37.61 12.70 27.32
C ARG A 34 -36.20 12.71 26.73
N THR A 35 -35.93 13.66 25.84
CA THR A 35 -34.61 13.85 25.22
C THR A 35 -34.01 15.16 25.71
N LEU A 36 -32.78 15.11 26.24
CA LEU A 36 -32.09 16.30 26.74
C LEU A 36 -31.69 17.21 25.58
N ILE A 37 -32.22 18.44 25.54
CA ILE A 37 -31.85 19.47 24.56
C ILE A 37 -30.61 20.23 25.04
N GLY A 38 -30.54 20.55 26.34
CA GLY A 38 -29.43 21.31 26.91
C GLY A 38 -29.66 21.72 28.36
N LYS A 39 -28.86 22.66 28.85
CA LYS A 39 -29.00 23.29 30.16
C LYS A 39 -29.27 24.79 30.01
N ILE A 40 -30.03 25.37 30.91
CA ILE A 40 -30.22 26.82 30.98
C ILE A 40 -28.97 27.44 31.60
N ASP A 41 -28.38 28.40 30.90
CA ASP A 41 -27.33 29.23 31.44
C ASP A 41 -27.91 30.30 32.39
N LYS A 42 -27.35 30.41 33.59
CA LYS A 42 -27.89 31.24 34.67
C LYS A 42 -27.77 32.73 34.41
N GLU A 43 -26.75 33.13 33.66
CA GLU A 43 -26.49 34.55 33.37
C GLU A 43 -27.28 35.03 32.15
N THR A 44 -27.41 34.19 31.12
CA THR A 44 -28.05 34.58 29.86
C THR A 44 -29.51 34.12 29.73
N GLY A 45 -29.97 33.20 30.57
CA GLY A 45 -31.31 32.60 30.50
C GLY A 45 -31.56 31.74 29.25
N LYS A 46 -30.54 31.54 28.40
CA LYS A 46 -30.65 30.79 27.15
C LYS A 46 -30.33 29.32 27.36
N VAL A 47 -30.91 28.46 26.50
CA VAL A 47 -30.61 27.02 26.50
C VAL A 47 -29.28 26.80 25.78
N VAL A 48 -28.27 26.39 26.53
CA VAL A 48 -26.94 26.04 26.02
C VAL A 48 -26.81 24.52 25.93
N PRO A 49 -26.30 23.96 24.83
CA PRO A 49 -26.06 22.53 24.72
C PRO A 49 -25.18 22.05 25.89
N THR A 50 -25.59 20.96 26.53
CA THR A 50 -24.72 20.32 27.52
C THR A 50 -23.52 19.75 26.80
N ASP A 51 -22.31 19.93 27.36
CA ASP A 51 -21.09 19.32 26.85
C ASP A 51 -21.25 17.80 26.95
N GLY A 52 -21.75 17.21 25.87
CA GLY A 52 -21.98 15.78 25.78
C GLY A 52 -20.61 15.15 25.85
N ARG A 53 -20.23 14.63 27.03
CA ARG A 53 -18.99 13.86 27.21
C ARG A 53 -18.87 12.86 26.05
N GLY A 54 -18.03 13.19 25.08
CA GLY A 54 -17.74 12.36 23.90
C GLY A 54 -18.51 12.63 22.60
N LYS A 55 -19.44 13.61 22.51
CA LYS A 55 -20.07 13.99 21.23
C LYS A 55 -19.95 15.47 20.96
N LYS A 56 -18.88 15.83 20.24
CA LYS A 56 -18.72 17.08 19.51
C LYS A 56 -19.83 17.23 18.47
N ARG A 57 -21.06 17.53 18.88
CA ARG A 57 -22.20 17.74 17.96
C ARG A 57 -22.19 19.13 17.33
N ASN A 58 -21.50 20.10 17.93
CA ASN A 58 -21.44 21.49 17.44
C ASN A 58 -20.00 22.02 17.27
N GLN A 59 -19.05 21.17 16.87
CA GLN A 59 -17.87 21.71 16.20
C GLN A 59 -18.28 21.90 14.74
N VAL A 60 -18.57 23.14 14.37
CA VAL A 60 -18.62 23.61 12.97
C VAL A 60 -17.52 22.87 12.23
N ALA A 61 -17.89 22.13 11.19
CA ALA A 61 -16.98 21.32 10.39
C ALA A 61 -15.81 22.20 9.97
N SER A 62 -14.73 22.17 10.74
CA SER A 62 -13.49 22.78 10.31
C SER A 62 -13.01 21.93 9.16
N ASP A 63 -12.84 22.51 7.98
CA ASP A 63 -12.21 21.97 6.77
C ASP A 63 -10.74 21.56 6.99
N LYS A 64 -10.41 21.01 8.15
CA LYS A 64 -9.12 20.39 8.42
C LYS A 64 -9.18 18.98 7.84
N LYS A 65 -8.77 18.85 6.58
CA LYS A 65 -8.44 17.58 5.94
C LYS A 65 -7.66 16.73 6.96
N SER A 66 -8.17 15.54 7.27
CA SER A 66 -7.46 14.61 8.15
C SER A 66 -6.09 14.35 7.54
N LYS A 67 -5.03 14.46 8.35
CA LYS A 67 -3.69 14.07 7.91
C LYS A 67 -3.75 12.57 7.64
N GLN A 68 -3.61 12.17 6.38
CA GLN A 68 -3.52 10.76 6.01
C GLN A 68 -2.33 10.15 6.76
N GLY A 69 -2.54 8.99 7.37
CA GLY A 69 -1.46 8.21 7.97
C GLY A 69 -0.47 7.73 6.91
N PRO A 70 0.65 7.12 7.33
CA PRO A 70 1.60 6.51 6.40
C PRO A 70 0.89 5.53 5.46
N VAL A 71 1.30 5.51 4.19
CA VAL A 71 0.76 4.57 3.19
C VAL A 71 0.95 3.13 3.71
N PRO A 72 -0.10 2.29 3.75
CA PRO A 72 0.02 0.90 4.18
C PRO A 72 1.06 0.15 3.32
N ILE A 73 1.92 -0.64 3.97
CA ILE A 73 2.80 -1.57 3.26
C ILE A 73 1.93 -2.72 2.72
N GLU A 74 1.73 -2.76 1.41
CA GLU A 74 0.86 -3.75 0.77
C GLU A 74 1.50 -5.15 0.65
N SER A 75 2.84 -5.23 0.62
CA SER A 75 3.55 -6.51 0.57
C SER A 75 4.99 -6.41 1.08
N VAL A 76 5.47 -7.51 1.65
CA VAL A 76 6.88 -7.69 2.06
C VAL A 76 7.42 -8.90 1.33
N LYS A 77 8.47 -8.72 0.51
CA LYS A 77 9.15 -9.81 -0.20
C LYS A 77 10.59 -9.92 0.31
N ARG A 78 10.98 -11.11 0.76
CA ARG A 78 12.38 -11.43 1.05
C ARG A 78 13.02 -11.92 -0.24
N ARG A 79 14.11 -11.28 -0.67
CA ARG A 79 14.89 -11.68 -1.84
C ARG A 79 16.37 -11.82 -1.49
N PHE A 80 17.05 -12.71 -2.18
CA PHE A 80 18.50 -12.87 -2.15
C PHE A 80 19.16 -11.88 -3.11
N TYR A 81 20.23 -11.26 -2.63
CA TYR A 81 20.96 -10.20 -3.33
C TYR A 81 22.46 -10.48 -3.46
N GLY A 82 23.03 -11.33 -2.59
CA GLY A 82 24.48 -11.45 -2.46
C GLY A 82 25.18 -11.85 -3.76
N ALA A 83 24.77 -12.98 -4.36
CA ALA A 83 25.38 -13.45 -5.59
C ALA A 83 25.08 -12.54 -6.79
N THR A 84 23.85 -12.02 -6.88
CA THR A 84 23.42 -11.22 -8.03
C THR A 84 24.07 -9.83 -8.03
N TYR A 85 24.30 -9.21 -6.88
CA TYR A 85 25.13 -8.00 -6.79
C TYR A 85 26.57 -8.26 -7.18
N LEU A 86 27.16 -9.38 -6.75
CA LEU A 86 28.52 -9.74 -7.17
C LEU A 86 28.60 -9.87 -8.69
N PHE A 87 27.60 -10.51 -9.32
CA PHE A 87 27.55 -10.62 -10.77
C PHE A 87 27.32 -9.28 -11.46
N ASP A 88 26.51 -8.39 -10.90
CA ASP A 88 26.34 -7.02 -11.42
C ASP A 88 27.71 -6.33 -11.48
N GLU A 89 28.46 -6.32 -10.37
CA GLU A 89 29.81 -5.72 -10.29
C GLU A 89 30.81 -6.38 -11.25
N ILE A 90 30.81 -7.72 -11.34
CA ILE A 90 31.66 -8.44 -12.30
C ILE A 90 31.29 -8.05 -13.74
N SER A 91 30.00 -8.01 -14.06
CA SER A 91 29.51 -7.73 -15.41
C SER A 91 29.79 -6.29 -15.84
N ASP A 92 29.72 -5.34 -14.91
CA ASP A 92 30.06 -3.95 -15.17
C ASP A 92 31.57 -3.76 -15.31
N LYS A 93 32.37 -4.38 -14.42
CA LYS A 93 33.84 -4.31 -14.47
C LYS A 93 34.41 -4.93 -15.75
N LEU A 94 33.84 -6.03 -16.22
CA LEU A 94 34.23 -6.68 -17.47
C LEU A 94 33.60 -6.03 -18.72
N GLY A 95 32.70 -5.05 -18.54
CA GLY A 95 31.98 -4.42 -19.65
C GLY A 95 30.99 -5.35 -20.36
N VAL A 96 30.64 -6.48 -19.76
CA VAL A 96 29.64 -7.41 -20.28
C VAL A 96 28.28 -6.72 -20.37
N THR A 97 27.87 -5.97 -19.33
CA THR A 97 26.61 -5.22 -19.33
C THR A 97 26.55 -4.21 -20.47
N THR A 98 27.64 -3.47 -20.69
CA THR A 98 27.70 -2.42 -21.72
C THR A 98 27.65 -3.00 -23.11
N ASP A 99 28.35 -4.10 -23.34
CA ASP A 99 28.46 -4.71 -24.65
C ASP A 99 27.17 -5.47 -24.99
N LEU A 100 26.56 -6.16 -24.02
CA LEU A 100 25.23 -6.74 -24.17
C LEU A 100 24.17 -5.67 -24.47
N LYS A 101 24.19 -4.53 -23.76
CA LYS A 101 23.25 -3.43 -24.02
C LYS A 101 23.42 -2.85 -25.44
N THR A 102 24.65 -2.85 -25.97
CA THR A 102 24.95 -2.36 -27.32
C THR A 102 24.48 -3.33 -28.42
N CYS A 103 24.49 -4.64 -28.15
CA CYS A 103 24.07 -5.67 -29.11
C CYS A 103 22.58 -6.04 -29.00
N PHE A 104 22.01 -5.97 -27.80
CA PHE A 104 20.68 -6.45 -27.45
C PHE A 104 19.92 -5.41 -26.60
N PRO A 105 19.69 -4.19 -27.10
CA PRO A 105 19.22 -3.07 -26.28
C PRO A 105 17.89 -3.34 -25.55
N ASP A 106 16.99 -4.11 -26.16
CA ASP A 106 15.68 -4.40 -25.57
C ASP A 106 15.69 -5.61 -24.63
N THR A 107 16.64 -6.54 -24.81
CA THR A 107 16.64 -7.86 -24.14
C THR A 107 17.88 -8.11 -23.27
N TYR A 108 18.86 -7.20 -23.22
CA TYR A 108 20.11 -7.42 -22.48
C TYR A 108 19.90 -7.77 -20.99
N LYS A 109 18.90 -7.17 -20.34
CA LYS A 109 18.55 -7.48 -18.95
C LYS A 109 18.02 -8.91 -18.79
N GLN A 110 17.24 -9.39 -19.78
CA GLN A 110 16.75 -10.75 -19.80
C GLN A 110 17.93 -11.72 -19.97
N ILE A 111 18.82 -11.43 -20.92
CA ILE A 111 20.03 -12.23 -21.16
C ILE A 111 20.90 -12.32 -19.90
N LEU A 112 21.18 -11.19 -19.24
CA LEU A 112 21.92 -11.17 -17.97
C LEU A 112 21.23 -11.99 -16.88
N SER A 113 19.90 -11.87 -16.76
CA SER A 113 19.15 -12.61 -15.75
C SER A 113 19.19 -14.12 -15.98
N VAL A 114 19.07 -14.54 -17.25
CA VAL A 114 19.20 -15.95 -17.64
C VAL A 114 20.61 -16.44 -17.37
N ALA A 115 21.66 -15.66 -17.68
CA ALA A 115 23.04 -16.02 -17.37
C ALA A 115 23.26 -16.20 -15.86
N TYR A 116 22.75 -15.26 -15.04
CA TYR A 116 22.89 -15.34 -13.58
C TYR A 116 22.18 -16.57 -13.01
N TYR A 117 20.98 -16.86 -13.52
CA TYR A 117 20.26 -18.09 -13.19
C TYR A 117 21.10 -19.33 -13.55
N MET A 118 21.60 -19.42 -14.78
CA MET A 118 22.38 -20.57 -15.24
C MET A 118 23.70 -20.76 -14.47
N ILE A 119 24.29 -19.70 -13.92
CA ILE A 119 25.49 -19.79 -13.08
C ILE A 119 25.15 -20.32 -11.68
N LEU A 120 24.01 -19.91 -11.10
CA LEU A 120 23.62 -20.30 -9.74
C LEU A 120 22.88 -21.63 -9.67
N GLU A 121 22.20 -22.00 -10.74
CA GLU A 121 21.29 -23.14 -10.84
C GLU A 121 21.70 -24.02 -12.03
N ASP A 122 23.00 -24.36 -12.10
CA ASP A 122 23.67 -25.00 -13.25
C ASP A 122 23.04 -26.33 -13.73
N HIS A 123 22.45 -27.09 -12.81
CA HIS A 123 21.77 -28.36 -13.08
C HIS A 123 20.25 -28.22 -13.21
N SER A 124 19.69 -27.03 -13.02
CA SER A 124 18.24 -26.80 -13.10
C SER A 124 17.82 -26.36 -14.51
N PRO A 125 16.75 -26.94 -15.08
CA PRO A 125 16.24 -26.48 -16.37
C PRO A 125 15.72 -25.05 -16.27
N LEU A 126 15.80 -24.28 -17.35
CA LEU A 126 15.36 -22.88 -17.38
C LEU A 126 13.85 -22.71 -17.07
N SER A 127 13.04 -23.76 -17.23
CA SER A 127 11.64 -23.77 -16.79
C SER A 127 11.46 -23.52 -15.29
N ARG A 128 12.51 -23.65 -14.47
CA ARG A 128 12.49 -23.32 -13.04
C ARG A 128 12.88 -21.87 -12.73
N PHE A 129 13.12 -21.04 -13.75
CA PHE A 129 13.45 -19.63 -13.57
C PHE A 129 12.41 -18.88 -12.73
N GLU A 130 11.12 -19.19 -12.90
CA GLU A 130 10.02 -18.57 -12.14
C GLU A 130 10.22 -18.70 -10.62
N ARG A 131 10.58 -19.90 -10.16
CA ARG A 131 10.85 -20.14 -8.74
C ARG A 131 12.07 -19.35 -8.27
N TRP A 132 13.05 -19.13 -9.14
CA TRP A 132 14.24 -18.35 -8.82
C TRP A 132 13.96 -16.84 -8.79
N ASP A 133 13.16 -16.28 -9.71
CA ASP A 133 12.70 -14.87 -9.71
C ASP A 133 11.97 -14.48 -8.43
N ASP A 134 11.16 -15.40 -7.88
CA ASP A 134 10.43 -15.14 -6.64
C ASP A 134 11.36 -14.81 -5.47
N ILE A 135 12.50 -15.49 -5.40
CA ILE A 135 13.43 -15.43 -4.26
C ILE A 135 14.70 -14.64 -4.56
N HIS A 136 15.02 -14.26 -5.80
CA HIS A 136 16.24 -13.50 -6.14
C HIS A 136 15.94 -12.11 -6.70
N LYS A 137 16.83 -11.16 -6.42
CA LYS A 137 16.93 -9.92 -7.20
C LYS A 137 17.78 -10.21 -8.43
N HIS A 138 17.32 -9.83 -9.61
CA HIS A 138 18.07 -9.95 -10.85
C HIS A 138 17.79 -8.78 -11.81
N PRO A 139 18.61 -8.58 -12.87
CA PRO A 139 18.55 -7.38 -13.72
C PRO A 139 17.21 -7.12 -14.42
N TYR A 140 16.54 -8.16 -14.91
CA TYR A 140 15.24 -8.03 -15.58
C TYR A 140 14.09 -7.80 -14.59
N GLY A 141 14.19 -8.38 -13.38
CA GLY A 141 13.27 -8.17 -12.26
C GLY A 141 11.84 -8.67 -12.47
N LYS A 142 11.63 -9.55 -13.46
CA LYS A 142 10.36 -10.21 -13.78
C LYS A 142 10.64 -11.65 -14.19
N ASN A 143 9.63 -12.51 -14.04
CA ASN A 143 9.68 -13.87 -14.54
C ASN A 143 9.94 -13.93 -16.06
N ILE A 144 10.74 -14.90 -16.47
CA ILE A 144 10.96 -15.31 -17.86
C ILE A 144 10.42 -16.73 -17.97
N SER A 145 9.17 -16.86 -18.41
CA SER A 145 8.54 -18.18 -18.59
C SER A 145 9.25 -18.99 -19.67
N SER A 146 9.03 -20.31 -19.69
CA SER A 146 9.58 -21.21 -20.72
C SER A 146 9.33 -20.71 -22.15
N GLN A 147 8.13 -20.18 -22.43
CA GLN A 147 7.81 -19.60 -23.74
C GLN A 147 8.66 -18.36 -24.02
N ARG A 148 8.75 -17.43 -23.06
CA ARG A 148 9.54 -16.21 -23.20
C ARG A 148 11.03 -16.49 -23.31
N SER A 149 11.54 -17.52 -22.66
CA SER A 149 12.94 -17.95 -22.84
C SER A 149 13.18 -18.49 -24.25
N SER A 150 12.24 -19.28 -24.80
CA SER A 150 12.37 -19.79 -26.17
C SER A 150 12.34 -18.65 -27.19
N GLU A 151 11.42 -17.69 -27.03
CA GLU A 151 11.37 -16.47 -27.85
C GLU A 151 12.66 -15.66 -27.75
N LEU A 152 13.19 -15.49 -26.54
CA LEU A 152 14.44 -14.77 -26.31
C LEU A 152 15.61 -15.43 -27.06
N PHE A 153 15.78 -16.74 -26.92
CA PHE A 153 16.86 -17.45 -27.62
C PHE A 153 16.68 -17.43 -29.14
N ALA A 154 15.45 -17.56 -29.64
CA ALA A 154 15.15 -17.47 -31.07
C ALA A 154 15.41 -16.07 -31.64
N SER A 155 15.28 -15.01 -30.81
CA SER A 155 15.54 -13.63 -31.24
C SER A 155 17.03 -13.28 -31.41
N ILE A 156 17.94 -14.10 -30.85
CA ILE A 156 19.38 -13.83 -30.87
C ILE A 156 19.95 -14.29 -32.22
N THR A 157 20.37 -13.33 -33.04
CA THR A 157 20.98 -13.61 -34.36
C THR A 157 22.49 -13.89 -34.26
N GLU A 158 23.04 -14.60 -35.25
CA GLU A 158 24.49 -14.80 -35.38
C GLU A 158 25.26 -13.48 -35.49
N GLU A 159 24.71 -12.50 -36.22
CA GLU A 159 25.32 -11.18 -36.38
C GLU A 159 25.49 -10.48 -35.02
N GLN A 160 24.44 -10.49 -34.19
CA GLN A 160 24.50 -9.89 -32.84
C GLN A 160 25.50 -10.61 -31.93
N LYS A 161 25.57 -11.94 -31.99
CA LYS A 161 26.57 -12.73 -31.24
C LYS A 161 27.99 -12.35 -31.66
N ASN A 162 28.26 -12.31 -32.96
CA ASN A 162 29.57 -11.94 -33.50
C ASN A 162 29.95 -10.50 -33.12
N LYS A 163 28.99 -9.56 -33.19
CA LYS A 163 29.18 -8.18 -32.74
C LYS A 163 29.56 -8.12 -31.25
N TYR A 164 28.86 -8.88 -30.39
CA TYR A 164 29.18 -8.95 -28.96
C TYR A 164 30.61 -9.47 -28.73
N PHE A 165 30.98 -10.60 -29.34
CA PHE A 165 32.32 -11.15 -29.20
C PHE A 165 33.42 -10.23 -29.78
N SER A 166 33.14 -9.48 -30.85
CA SER A 166 34.07 -8.49 -31.37
C SER A 166 34.32 -7.35 -30.38
N LEU A 167 33.28 -6.86 -29.71
CA LEU A 167 33.42 -5.82 -28.67
C LEU A 167 34.23 -6.32 -27.48
N GLN A 168 33.89 -7.50 -26.96
CA GLN A 168 34.61 -8.12 -25.84
C GLN A 168 36.06 -8.44 -26.22
N GLY A 169 36.31 -8.95 -27.43
CA GLY A 169 37.65 -9.22 -27.93
C GLY A 169 38.51 -7.96 -28.01
N ARG A 170 37.96 -6.83 -28.47
CA ARG A 170 38.68 -5.54 -28.51
C ARG A 170 38.99 -4.99 -27.12
N ARG A 171 38.14 -5.27 -26.13
CA ARG A 171 38.32 -4.80 -24.75
C ARG A 171 39.44 -5.56 -24.02
N HIS A 172 39.63 -6.83 -24.38
CA HIS A 172 40.58 -7.74 -23.73
C HIS A 172 41.81 -8.08 -24.57
N ALA A 173 41.96 -7.47 -25.75
CA ALA A 173 43.17 -7.51 -26.58
C ALA A 173 44.25 -6.58 -26.01
#